data_AF-A0A950TMN0-F1
#
_entry.id   AF-A0A950TMN0-F1
#
_cell.length_a   1.000
_cell.length_b   1.000
_cell.length_c   1.000
_cell.angle_alpha   90.00
_cell.angle_beta   90.00
_cell.angle_gamma   90.00
#
_symmetry.space_group_name_H-M   'P 1'
#
loop_
_entity.id
_entity.type
_entity.pdbx_description
1 polymer ?
#
loop_
_entity_poly.entity_id
_entity_poly.type
_entity_poly.pdbx_seq_one_letter_code
_entity_poly.pdbx_strand_id
1 'polypeptide(L)'
;LKIREQFGRKIGSFQALQHRSADVHIQISLTRAVVIAAAARMDSTREATARMVAASRAKARASEAAAIVTRGCVQLHGGIGYTDVADIGLFLRKAMVWMPLFGSAAVHRTRFRALSPEQDDE
;
A
#
# COMPACT_ATOMS: atom_id res chain seq x y z
N LEU A 1 11.38 15.57 3.43
CA LEU A 1 12.81 15.16 3.30
C LEU A 1 13.71 16.20 2.61
N LYS A 2 13.24 16.87 1.57
CA LYS A 2 14.04 17.89 0.83
C LYS A 2 14.07 19.28 1.48
N ILE A 3 13.23 19.53 2.49
CA ILE A 3 13.09 20.84 3.15
C ILE A 3 13.87 20.88 4.48
N ARG A 4 13.61 19.93 5.38
CA ARG A 4 14.20 19.86 6.73
C ARG A 4 15.72 19.62 6.70
N GLU A 5 16.44 20.39 7.51
CA GLU A 5 17.89 20.28 7.72
C GLU A 5 18.20 19.85 9.15
N GLN A 6 19.14 18.92 9.31
CA GLN A 6 19.74 18.54 10.59
C GLN A 6 21.18 18.08 10.33
N PHE A 7 22.04 18.25 11.33
CA PHE A 7 23.47 17.90 11.21
C PHE A 7 24.13 18.57 9.98
N GLY A 8 23.80 19.84 9.73
CA GLY A 8 24.40 20.65 8.67
C GLY A 8 23.99 20.30 7.23
N ARG A 9 22.98 19.44 7.01
CA ARG A 9 22.49 19.10 5.67
C ARG A 9 21.02 18.71 5.63
N LYS A 10 20.42 18.66 4.43
CA LYS A 10 19.05 18.15 4.24
C LYS A 10 18.96 16.71 4.73
N ILE A 11 17.92 16.39 5.50
CA ILE A 11 17.78 15.02 6.02
C ILE A 11 17.59 13.98 4.91
N GLY A 12 17.09 14.39 3.73
CA GLY A 12 16.99 13.52 2.56
C GLY A 12 18.32 13.00 2.00
N SER A 13 19.47 13.52 2.45
CA SER A 13 20.79 13.01 2.02
C SER A 13 21.29 11.83 2.85
N PHE A 14 20.64 11.47 3.96
CA PHE A 14 21.02 10.30 4.75
C PHE A 14 20.50 9.02 4.08
N GLN A 15 21.40 8.09 3.78
CA GLN A 15 21.09 6.82 3.10
C GLN A 15 19.96 6.04 3.78
N ALA A 16 19.93 6.01 5.12
CA ALA A 16 18.86 5.34 5.87
C ALA A 16 17.47 5.88 5.54
N LEU A 17 17.32 7.19 5.33
CA LEU A 17 16.04 7.79 4.92
C LEU A 17 15.77 7.60 3.43
N GLN A 18 16.82 7.57 2.59
CA GLN A 18 16.69 7.26 1.17
C GLN A 18 16.21 5.84 0.93
N HIS A 19 16.80 4.84 1.60
CA HIS A 19 16.37 3.44 1.53
C HIS A 19 14.91 3.28 1.96
N ARG A 20 14.52 3.85 3.11
CA ARG A 20 13.12 3.84 3.55
C ARG A 20 12.17 4.50 2.54
N SER A 21 12.61 5.59 1.91
CA SER A 21 11.81 6.27 0.88
C SER A 21 11.67 5.43 -0.38
N ALA A 22 12.73 4.73 -0.78
CA ALA A 22 12.72 3.79 -1.89
C ALA A 22 11.79 2.60 -1.61
N ASP A 23 11.85 2.02 -0.41
CA ASP A 23 10.97 0.91 0.00
C ASP A 23 9.49 1.32 -0.07
N VAL A 24 9.15 2.50 0.49
CA VAL A 24 7.80 3.07 0.42
C VAL A 24 7.37 3.27 -1.03
N HIS A 25 8.26 3.78 -1.89
CA HIS A 25 7.98 3.96 -3.31
C HIS A 25 7.70 2.62 -4.01
N ILE A 26 8.49 1.58 -3.73
CA ILE A 26 8.29 0.23 -4.26
C ILE A 26 6.90 -0.30 -3.87
N GLN A 27 6.48 -0.12 -2.61
CA GLN A 27 5.14 -0.54 -2.17
C GLN A 27 4.04 0.16 -2.98
N ILE A 28 4.17 1.46 -3.23
CA ILE A 28 3.18 2.24 -4.01
C ILE A 28 3.16 1.77 -5.47
N SER A 29 4.33 1.60 -6.09
CA SER A 29 4.45 1.21 -7.49
C SER A 29 3.87 -0.18 -7.75
N LEU A 30 4.19 -1.16 -6.89
CA LEU A 30 3.63 -2.50 -6.97
C LEU A 30 2.10 -2.49 -6.74
N THR A 31 1.62 -1.71 -5.78
CA THR A 31 0.18 -1.59 -5.52
C THR A 31 -0.56 -1.00 -6.72
N ARG A 32 0.00 0.06 -7.33
CA ARG A 32 -0.55 0.67 -8.53
C ARG A 32 -0.64 -0.33 -9.67
N ALA A 33 0.41 -1.12 -9.91
CA ALA A 33 0.41 -2.14 -10.95
C ALA A 33 -0.70 -3.19 -10.74
N VAL A 34 -0.87 -3.69 -9.51
CA VAL A 34 -1.92 -4.69 -9.20
C VAL A 34 -3.32 -4.10 -9.33
N VAL A 35 -3.54 -2.84 -8.91
CA VAL A 35 -4.84 -2.17 -9.05
C VAL A 35 -5.20 -1.96 -10.52
N ILE A 36 -4.23 -1.51 -11.34
CA ILE A 36 -4.44 -1.35 -12.79
C ILE A 36 -4.74 -2.70 -13.44
N ALA A 37 -4.00 -3.75 -13.09
CA ALA A 37 -4.25 -5.10 -13.61
C ALA A 37 -5.65 -5.61 -13.23
N ALA A 38 -6.11 -5.32 -12.02
CA ALA A 38 -7.46 -5.68 -11.59
C ALA A 38 -8.53 -4.91 -12.36
N ALA A 39 -8.35 -3.59 -12.57
CA ALA A 39 -9.26 -2.79 -13.39
C ALA A 39 -9.33 -3.32 -14.84
N ALA A 40 -8.19 -3.58 -15.47
CA ALA A 40 -8.14 -4.17 -16.81
C ALA A 40 -8.83 -5.54 -16.88
N ARG A 41 -8.75 -6.35 -15.81
CA ARG A 41 -9.47 -7.62 -15.72
C ARG A 41 -10.98 -7.42 -15.61
N MET A 42 -11.44 -6.39 -14.89
CA MET A 42 -12.87 -6.05 -14.81
C MET A 42 -13.46 -5.64 -16.16
N ASP A 43 -12.67 -4.95 -16.98
CA ASP A 43 -13.08 -4.48 -18.30
C ASP A 43 -13.04 -5.61 -19.35
N SER A 44 -12.07 -6.52 -19.25
CA SER A 44 -11.82 -7.56 -20.26
C SER A 44 -12.65 -8.84 -20.09
N THR A 45 -13.25 -9.09 -18.93
CA THR A 45 -14.07 -10.30 -18.72
C THR A 45 -15.34 -10.02 -17.92
N ARG A 46 -16.42 -10.73 -18.27
CA ARG A 46 -17.67 -10.76 -17.50
C ARG A 46 -17.74 -11.93 -16.52
N GLU A 47 -16.79 -12.86 -16.58
CA GLU A 47 -16.70 -14.02 -15.70
C GLU A 47 -16.56 -13.59 -14.24
N ALA A 48 -17.51 -14.00 -13.40
CA ALA A 48 -17.60 -13.52 -12.03
C ALA A 48 -16.38 -13.92 -11.19
N THR A 49 -15.91 -15.16 -11.31
CA THR A 49 -14.78 -15.70 -10.53
C THR A 49 -13.49 -14.95 -10.84
N ALA A 50 -13.12 -14.83 -12.12
CA ALA A 50 -11.96 -14.04 -12.54
C ALA A 50 -11.96 -12.60 -12.00
N ARG A 51 -13.12 -11.92 -12.01
CA ARG A 51 -13.26 -10.57 -11.43
C ARG A 51 -13.06 -10.59 -9.92
N MET A 52 -13.68 -11.54 -9.20
CA MET A 52 -13.55 -11.65 -7.75
C MET A 52 -12.10 -11.95 -7.30
N VAL A 53 -11.37 -12.78 -8.04
CA VAL A 53 -9.95 -13.07 -7.82
C VAL A 53 -9.12 -11.79 -7.97
N ALA A 54 -9.32 -11.06 -9.08
CA ALA A 54 -8.61 -9.81 -9.35
C ALA A 54 -8.87 -8.73 -8.28
N ALA A 55 -10.14 -8.55 -7.88
CA ALA A 55 -10.52 -7.63 -6.80
C ALA A 55 -9.86 -8.00 -5.47
N SER A 56 -9.86 -9.29 -5.11
CA SER A 56 -9.28 -9.76 -3.85
C SER A 56 -7.77 -9.57 -3.82
N ARG A 57 -7.07 -9.88 -4.91
CA ARG A 57 -5.63 -9.63 -5.05
C ARG A 57 -5.29 -8.16 -4.87
N ALA A 58 -6.03 -7.27 -5.54
CA ALA A 58 -5.80 -5.83 -5.44
C ALA A 58 -6.08 -5.29 -4.03
N LYS A 59 -7.21 -5.69 -3.42
CA LYS A 59 -7.58 -5.22 -2.08
C LYS A 59 -6.63 -5.72 -0.99
N ALA A 60 -6.16 -6.97 -1.07
CA ALA A 60 -5.13 -7.48 -0.16
C ALA A 60 -3.84 -6.65 -0.26
N ARG A 61 -3.31 -6.48 -1.47
CA ARG A 61 -2.08 -5.73 -1.71
C ARG A 61 -2.18 -4.28 -1.25
N ALA A 62 -3.27 -3.60 -1.62
CA ALA A 62 -3.49 -2.21 -1.28
C ALA A 62 -3.61 -1.98 0.23
N SER A 63 -4.29 -2.90 0.94
CA SER A 63 -4.47 -2.79 2.39
C SER A 63 -3.14 -2.94 3.13
N GLU A 64 -2.31 -3.90 2.73
CA GLU A 64 -0.98 -4.08 3.32
C GLU A 64 -0.04 -2.91 3.03
N ALA A 65 -0.01 -2.48 1.77
CA ALA A 65 0.83 -1.36 1.35
C ALA A 65 0.42 -0.06 2.06
N ALA A 66 -0.88 0.21 2.20
CA ALA A 66 -1.37 1.39 2.93
C ALA A 66 -0.85 1.42 4.37
N ALA A 67 -0.84 0.28 5.06
CA ALA A 67 -0.31 0.15 6.41
C ALA A 67 1.19 0.50 6.47
N ILE A 68 1.99 -0.07 5.56
CA ILE A 68 3.44 0.12 5.52
C ILE A 68 3.79 1.56 5.14
N VAL A 69 3.18 2.08 4.07
CA VAL A 69 3.46 3.41 3.51
C VAL A 69 3.11 4.50 4.51
N THR A 70 1.91 4.49 5.08
CA THR A 70 1.47 5.56 5.99
C THR A 70 2.30 5.62 7.26
N ARG A 71 2.60 4.48 7.89
CA ARG A 71 3.50 4.41 9.06
C ARG A 71 4.92 4.85 8.71
N GLY A 72 5.45 4.38 7.57
CA GLY A 72 6.77 4.77 7.09
C GLY A 72 6.86 6.28 6.88
N CYS A 73 5.86 6.89 6.27
CA CYS A 73 5.80 8.32 6.04
C CYS A 73 5.67 9.13 7.35
N VAL A 74 4.89 8.69 8.34
CA VAL A 74 4.88 9.34 9.68
C VAL A 74 6.28 9.35 10.27
N GLN A 75 6.98 8.21 10.22
CA GLN A 75 8.34 8.10 10.74
C GLN A 75 9.33 9.03 9.99
N LEU A 76 9.19 9.18 8.67
CA LEU A 76 10.02 10.09 7.87
C LEU A 76 9.79 11.58 8.22
N HIS A 77 8.63 11.93 8.78
CA HIS A 77 8.35 13.28 9.29
C HIS A 77 8.89 13.48 10.72
N GLY A 78 9.01 12.41 11.52
CA GLY A 78 9.39 12.49 12.93
C GLY A 78 8.24 13.01 13.79
N GLY A 79 8.53 13.75 14.86
CA GLY A 79 7.52 14.23 15.81
C GLY A 79 6.37 15.04 15.17
N ILE A 80 6.66 15.86 14.15
CA ILE A 80 5.62 16.63 13.43
C ILE A 80 4.62 15.72 12.69
N GLY A 81 4.99 14.47 12.39
CA GLY A 81 4.07 13.51 11.78
C GLY A 81 2.94 13.04 12.71
N TYR A 82 3.06 13.33 14.01
CA TYR A 82 2.03 13.06 15.02
C TYR A 82 1.16 14.29 15.34
N THR A 83 1.47 15.45 14.78
CA THR A 83 0.70 16.68 14.99
C THR A 83 -0.20 16.96 13.78
N ASP A 84 -1.20 17.83 13.95
CA ASP A 84 -2.07 18.26 12.84
C ASP A 84 -1.45 19.37 11.97
N VAL A 85 -0.16 19.69 12.17
CA VAL A 85 0.59 20.64 11.31
C VAL A 85 0.96 20.00 9.98
N ALA A 86 1.13 18.67 9.95
CA ALA A 86 1.40 17.92 8.74
C ALA A 86 0.26 16.94 8.44
N ASP A 87 -0.19 16.90 7.19
CA ASP A 87 -1.29 16.03 6.75
C ASP A 87 -0.99 14.53 6.86
N ILE A 88 0.24 14.13 7.17
CA ILE A 88 0.60 12.71 7.16
C ILE A 88 -0.21 11.88 8.17
N GLY A 89 -0.57 12.49 9.31
CA GLY A 89 -1.47 11.89 10.29
C GLY A 89 -2.90 11.65 9.73
N LEU A 90 -3.40 12.55 8.88
CA LEU A 90 -4.69 12.40 8.20
C LEU A 90 -4.71 11.16 7.30
N PHE A 91 -3.64 10.94 6.51
CA PHE A 91 -3.55 9.77 5.63
C PHE A 91 -3.47 8.46 6.40
N LEU A 92 -2.75 8.42 7.53
CA LEU A 92 -2.70 7.26 8.41
C LEU A 92 -4.10 6.92 8.97
N ARG A 93 -4.81 7.92 9.51
CA ARG A 93 -6.18 7.74 10.03
C ARG A 93 -7.14 7.24 8.96
N LYS A 94 -7.08 7.79 7.74
CA LYS A 94 -7.89 7.30 6.61
C LYS A 94 -7.55 5.85 6.24
N ALA A 95 -6.26 5.51 6.18
CA ALA A 95 -5.84 4.14 5.89
C ALA A 95 -6.33 3.15 6.96
N MET A 96 -6.32 3.52 8.23
CA MET A 96 -6.86 2.69 9.32
C MET A 96 -8.33 2.32 9.13
N VAL A 97 -9.14 3.21 8.53
CA VAL A 97 -10.54 2.92 8.19
C VAL A 97 -10.62 2.05 6.92
N TRP A 98 -9.86 2.36 5.88
CA TRP A 98 -9.96 1.68 4.58
C TRP A 98 -9.37 0.28 4.55
N MET A 99 -8.37 -0.01 5.39
CA MET A 99 -7.75 -1.34 5.46
C MET A 99 -8.74 -2.45 5.82
N PRO A 100 -9.56 -2.32 6.89
CA PRO A 100 -10.57 -3.33 7.23
C PRO A 100 -11.87 -3.18 6.43
N LEU A 101 -12.16 -2.01 5.86
CA LEU A 101 -13.38 -1.78 5.09
C LEU A 101 -13.47 -2.76 3.91
N PHE A 102 -14.64 -3.40 3.77
CA PHE A 102 -14.94 -4.48 2.81
C PHE A 102 -14.11 -5.76 2.96
N GLY A 103 -13.41 -5.92 4.10
CA GLY A 103 -12.55 -7.07 4.37
C GLY A 103 -11.09 -6.65 4.53
N SER A 104 -10.42 -7.28 5.48
CA SER A 104 -8.99 -7.08 5.71
C SER A 104 -8.14 -7.79 4.65
N ALA A 105 -6.85 -7.46 4.61
CA ALA A 105 -5.91 -8.17 3.74
C ALA A 105 -5.93 -9.69 3.94
N ALA A 106 -6.03 -10.15 5.19
CA ALA A 106 -6.11 -11.57 5.51
C ALA A 106 -7.37 -12.22 4.90
N VAL A 107 -8.54 -11.59 5.05
CA VAL A 107 -9.80 -12.06 4.46
C VAL A 107 -9.68 -12.20 2.94
N HIS A 108 -9.10 -11.19 2.28
CA HIS A 108 -8.92 -11.21 0.83
C HIS A 108 -7.89 -12.22 0.35
N ARG A 109 -6.82 -12.51 1.12
CA ARG A 109 -5.89 -13.60 0.79
C ARG A 109 -6.57 -14.96 0.88
N THR A 110 -7.36 -15.21 1.92
CA THR A 110 -8.14 -16.45 2.05
C THR A 110 -9.14 -16.60 0.90
N ARG A 111 -9.88 -15.52 0.58
CA ARG A 111 -10.82 -15.51 -0.55
C ARG A 111 -10.12 -15.70 -1.89
N PHE A 112 -8.95 -15.09 -2.10
CA PHE A 112 -8.14 -15.29 -3.31
C PHE A 112 -7.76 -16.77 -3.47
N ARG A 113 -7.30 -17.43 -2.40
CA ARG A 113 -6.96 -18.86 -2.44
C ARG A 113 -8.17 -19.73 -2.77
N ALA A 114 -9.31 -19.47 -2.15
CA ALA A 114 -10.52 -20.26 -2.39
C ALA A 114 -11.12 -20.10 -3.80
N LEU A 115 -10.81 -19.01 -4.50
CA LEU A 115 -11.35 -18.70 -5.82
C LEU A 115 -10.34 -18.93 -6.96
N SER A 116 -9.06 -19.01 -6.64
CA SER A 116 -8.04 -19.30 -7.64
C SER A 116 -8.05 -20.80 -7.88
N PRO A 117 -8.11 -21.28 -9.14
CA PRO A 117 -7.91 -22.69 -9.40
C PRO A 117 -6.55 -23.11 -8.84
N GLU A 118 -6.46 -24.32 -8.29
CA GLU A 118 -5.16 -24.94 -8.02
C GLU A 118 -4.39 -24.90 -9.35
N GLN A 119 -3.28 -24.17 -9.35
CA GLN A 119 -2.30 -24.35 -10.41
C GLN A 119 -1.68 -25.70 -10.09
N ASP A 120 -2.06 -26.74 -10.82
CA ASP A 120 -1.25 -27.95 -10.88
C ASP A 120 0.12 -27.49 -11.40
N ASP A 121 1.10 -27.46 -10.50
CA ASP A 121 2.50 -27.21 -10.83
C ASP A 121 2.99 -28.41 -11.66
N GLU A 122 2.88 -28.32 -12.99
CA GLU A 122 3.58 -29.18 -13.96
C GLU A 122 5.07 -28.78 -14.06
#